data_AF-A0A0C3ADG6-F1
#
_entry.id   AF-A0A0C3ADG6-F1
#
_cell.length_a   1.000
_cell.length_b   1.000
_cell.length_c   1.000
_cell.angle_alpha   90.00
_cell.angle_beta   90.00
_cell.angle_gamma   90.00
#
_symmetry.space_group_name_H-M   'P 1'
#
loop_
_entity.id
_entity.type
_entity.pdbx_description
1 polymer ?
#
loop_
_entity_poly.entity_id
_entity_poly.type
_entity_poly.pdbx_seq_one_letter_code
_entity_poly.pdbx_strand_id
1 'polypeptide(L)'
;VVYLLEQHYCAHPLIPGYARPDAAAIRWWAVNEAYQFCFKNDLCELWAYLWANWYCLERWNLWARSTSAEIPHLKTTMICELHWRRIKHDYLTHNHKPRVDYLIWILVTRLMPTYERLLTQ
;
A
#
# COMPACT_ATOMS: atom_id res chain seq x y z
N VAL A 1 9.85 6.93 -13.82
CA VAL A 1 9.75 5.69 -13.01
C VAL A 1 8.61 5.75 -12.00
N VAL A 2 8.58 6.70 -11.06
CA VAL A 2 7.52 6.78 -10.01
C VAL A 2 6.11 6.78 -10.58
N TYR A 3 5.82 7.66 -11.55
CA TYR A 3 4.52 7.71 -12.23
C TYR A 3 4.09 6.36 -12.84
N LEU A 4 5.02 5.68 -13.50
CA LEU A 4 4.81 4.36 -14.09
C LEU A 4 4.49 3.31 -13.01
N LEU A 5 5.18 3.34 -11.87
CA LEU A 5 4.90 2.45 -10.74
C LEU A 5 3.53 2.73 -10.10
N GLU A 6 3.15 4.01 -9.96
CA GLU A 6 1.82 4.39 -9.45
C GLU A 6 0.71 3.92 -10.39
N GLN A 7 0.92 4.04 -11.69
CA GLN A 7 -0.01 3.56 -12.71
C GLN A 7 -0.25 2.05 -12.57
N HIS A 8 0.82 1.27 -12.49
CA HIS A 8 0.75 -0.18 -12.32
C HIS A 8 0.12 -0.60 -11.00
N TYR A 9 0.46 0.11 -9.91
CA TYR A 9 -0.12 -0.13 -8.60
C TYR A 9 -1.63 0.09 -8.57
N CYS A 10 -2.09 1.16 -9.22
CA CYS A 10 -3.50 1.55 -9.26
C CYS A 10 -4.33 0.77 -10.29
N ALA A 11 -3.70 0.07 -11.23
CA ALA A 11 -4.39 -0.72 -12.23
C ALA A 11 -5.22 -1.85 -11.59
N HIS A 12 -6.48 -1.94 -12.01
CA HIS A 12 -7.44 -2.90 -11.47
C HIS A 12 -8.45 -3.29 -12.55
N PRO A 13 -8.88 -4.57 -12.64
CA PRO A 13 -9.87 -5.04 -13.63
C PRO A 13 -11.15 -4.19 -13.70
N LEU A 14 -11.64 -3.74 -12.54
CA LEU A 14 -12.86 -2.94 -12.41
C LEU A 14 -12.68 -1.44 -12.75
N ILE A 15 -11.45 -0.94 -12.94
CA ILE A 15 -11.19 0.47 -13.23
C ILE A 15 -10.96 0.66 -14.74
N PRO A 16 -11.86 1.34 -15.47
CA PRO A 16 -11.69 1.61 -16.89
C PRO A 16 -10.49 2.54 -17.12
N GLY A 17 -9.68 2.24 -18.14
CA GLY A 17 -8.55 3.09 -18.58
C GLY A 17 -7.17 2.43 -18.58
N TYR A 18 -6.94 1.36 -17.81
CA TYR A 18 -5.64 0.66 -17.76
C TYR A 18 -5.51 -0.53 -18.73
N ALA A 19 -6.42 -0.60 -19.71
CA ALA A 19 -6.33 -1.38 -20.95
C ALA A 19 -6.44 -2.91 -20.89
N ARG A 20 -6.65 -3.58 -19.74
CA ARG A 20 -6.92 -5.03 -19.75
C ARG A 20 -7.97 -5.51 -18.75
N PRO A 21 -8.84 -6.45 -19.15
CA PRO A 21 -10.00 -6.87 -18.36
C PRO A 21 -9.63 -7.77 -17.18
N ASP A 22 -8.45 -8.41 -17.20
CA ASP A 22 -8.05 -9.42 -16.24
C ASP A 22 -6.72 -9.08 -15.55
N ALA A 23 -6.57 -9.57 -14.32
CA ALA A 23 -5.41 -9.34 -13.48
C ALA A 23 -4.09 -9.80 -14.11
N ALA A 24 -4.11 -10.96 -14.79
CA ALA A 24 -2.94 -11.54 -15.42
C ALA A 24 -2.46 -10.68 -16.60
N ALA A 25 -3.40 -10.18 -17.41
CA ALA A 25 -3.04 -9.32 -18.50
C ALA A 25 -2.60 -7.92 -18.02
N ILE A 26 -3.20 -7.36 -16.95
CA ILE A 26 -2.69 -6.14 -16.30
C ILE A 26 -1.23 -6.33 -15.89
N ARG A 27 -0.90 -7.46 -15.23
CA ARG A 27 0.48 -7.77 -14.86
C ARG A 27 1.39 -7.83 -16.08
N TRP A 28 1.00 -8.58 -17.11
CA TRP A 28 1.82 -8.71 -18.32
C TRP A 28 2.10 -7.35 -18.97
N TRP A 29 1.08 -6.49 -19.05
CA TRP A 29 1.21 -5.14 -19.60
C TRP A 29 2.18 -4.32 -18.76
N ALA A 30 2.01 -4.32 -17.44
CA ALA A 30 2.86 -3.57 -16.51
C ALA A 30 4.33 -4.03 -16.53
N VAL A 31 4.56 -5.35 -16.58
CA VAL A 31 5.89 -5.97 -16.70
C VAL A 31 6.55 -5.54 -18.00
N ASN A 32 5.83 -5.65 -19.12
CA ASN A 32 6.36 -5.31 -20.43
C ASN A 32 6.65 -3.80 -20.53
N GLU A 33 5.77 -2.93 -20.05
CA GLU A 33 5.97 -1.48 -20.05
C GLU A 33 7.20 -1.09 -19.20
N ALA A 34 7.34 -1.66 -18.00
CA ALA A 34 8.48 -1.42 -17.13
C ALA A 34 9.80 -1.90 -17.75
N TYR A 35 9.81 -3.09 -18.36
CA TYR A 35 10.98 -3.63 -19.06
C TYR A 35 11.39 -2.72 -20.23
N GLN A 36 10.42 -2.37 -21.09
CA GLN A 36 10.66 -1.50 -22.24
C GLN A 36 11.15 -0.12 -21.82
N PHE A 37 10.59 0.45 -20.75
CA PHE A 37 11.07 1.70 -20.18
C PHE A 37 12.53 1.59 -19.75
N CYS A 38 12.91 0.55 -19.00
CA CYS A 38 14.28 0.39 -18.53
C CYS A 38 15.25 0.12 -19.69
N PHE A 39 14.87 -0.75 -20.63
CA PHE A 39 15.67 -1.09 -21.80
C PHE A 39 15.96 0.12 -22.68
N LYS A 40 14.95 0.94 -22.97
CA LYS A 40 15.10 2.16 -23.81
C LYS A 40 16.00 3.23 -23.18
N ASN A 41 16.14 3.23 -21.85
CA ASN A 41 16.93 4.21 -21.11
C ASN A 41 18.26 3.63 -20.59
N ASP A 42 18.63 2.41 -20.99
CA ASP A 42 19.83 1.70 -20.53
C ASP A 42 19.92 1.55 -19.00
N LEU A 43 18.78 1.25 -18.36
CA LEU A 43 18.65 1.14 -16.90
C LEU A 43 18.55 -0.34 -16.46
N CYS A 44 19.59 -1.13 -16.76
CA CYS A 44 19.59 -2.58 -16.49
C CYS A 44 19.49 -2.91 -15.00
N GLU A 45 20.21 -2.18 -14.13
CA GLU A 45 20.18 -2.40 -12.68
C GLU A 45 18.82 -2.04 -12.09
N LEU A 46 18.19 -0.99 -12.62
CA LEU A 46 16.84 -0.62 -12.21
C LEU A 46 15.86 -1.73 -12.58
N TRP A 47 15.95 -2.30 -13.78
CA TRP A 47 15.09 -3.43 -14.16
C TRP A 47 15.27 -4.62 -13.22
N ALA A 48 16.51 -4.99 -12.90
CA ALA A 48 16.80 -6.08 -11.97
C ALA A 48 16.16 -5.83 -10.60
N TYR A 49 16.29 -4.60 -10.08
CA TYR A 49 15.66 -4.18 -8.82
C TYR A 49 14.14 -4.23 -8.88
N LEU A 50 13.54 -3.67 -9.94
CA LEU A 50 12.10 -3.67 -10.14
C LEU A 50 11.54 -5.10 -10.26
N TRP A 51 12.19 -5.96 -11.03
CA TRP A 51 11.79 -7.34 -11.18
C TRP A 51 11.79 -8.09 -9.84
N ALA A 52 12.90 -8.01 -9.09
CA ALA A 52 13.08 -8.75 -7.85
C ALA A 52 12.11 -8.34 -6.73
N ASN A 53 11.72 -7.06 -6.68
CA ASN A 53 10.88 -6.54 -5.59
C ASN A 53 9.39 -6.49 -5.89
N TRP A 54 9.01 -6.48 -7.16
CA TRP A 54 7.73 -5.93 -7.56
C TRP A 54 7.09 -6.68 -8.73
N TYR A 55 7.82 -6.91 -9.82
CA TYR A 55 7.23 -7.48 -11.05
C TYR A 55 7.28 -9.01 -11.18
N CYS A 56 8.13 -9.68 -10.38
CA CYS A 56 8.09 -11.13 -10.30
C CYS A 56 6.75 -11.60 -9.71
N LEU A 57 6.30 -12.79 -10.10
CA LEU A 57 4.93 -13.25 -9.81
C LEU A 57 4.64 -13.31 -8.30
N GLU A 58 5.60 -13.78 -7.51
CA GLU A 58 5.48 -13.91 -6.05
C GLU A 58 5.29 -12.56 -5.36
N ARG A 59 5.96 -11.50 -5.86
CA ARG A 59 5.89 -10.15 -5.29
C ARG A 59 4.71 -9.35 -5.83
N TRP A 60 4.32 -9.59 -7.08
CA TRP A 60 3.19 -8.89 -7.71
C TRP A 60 1.93 -8.97 -6.86
N ASN A 61 1.64 -10.16 -6.31
CA ASN A 61 0.46 -10.41 -5.47
C ASN A 61 0.43 -9.58 -4.19
N LEU A 62 1.59 -9.13 -3.69
CA LEU A 62 1.70 -8.33 -2.46
C LEU A 62 1.63 -6.82 -2.70
N TRP A 63 1.87 -6.41 -3.94
CA TRP A 63 1.99 -5.00 -4.31
C TRP A 63 0.81 -4.51 -5.13
N ALA A 64 0.47 -5.20 -6.21
CA ALA A 64 -0.51 -4.72 -7.17
C ALA A 64 -1.94 -4.85 -6.65
N ARG A 65 -2.79 -3.86 -6.95
CA ARG A 65 -4.21 -3.94 -6.60
C ARG A 65 -4.97 -4.92 -7.48
N SER A 66 -4.49 -5.18 -8.70
CA SER A 66 -5.17 -6.04 -9.67
C SER A 66 -5.35 -7.49 -9.21
N THR A 67 -4.63 -7.93 -8.18
CA THR A 67 -4.75 -9.27 -7.60
C THR A 67 -5.87 -9.38 -6.58
N SER A 68 -6.36 -8.26 -6.07
CA SER A 68 -7.52 -8.20 -5.18
C SER A 68 -8.81 -8.36 -5.98
N ALA A 69 -9.77 -9.10 -5.43
CA ALA A 69 -11.11 -9.19 -6.01
C ALA A 69 -11.90 -7.86 -5.87
N GLU A 70 -11.57 -7.08 -4.84
CA GLU A 70 -12.23 -5.82 -4.50
C GLU A 70 -11.27 -4.64 -4.61
N ILE A 71 -11.80 -3.45 -4.96
CA ILE A 71 -11.01 -2.21 -4.94
C ILE A 71 -10.95 -1.68 -3.50
N PRO A 72 -9.77 -1.60 -2.87
CA PRO A 72 -9.66 -0.97 -1.55
C PRO A 72 -9.91 0.54 -1.68
N HIS A 73 -10.97 1.05 -1.03
CA HIS A 73 -11.28 2.49 -0.99
C HIS A 73 -10.19 3.30 -0.24
N LEU A 74 -9.53 2.68 0.73
CA LEU A 74 -8.46 3.30 1.53
C LEU A 74 -7.14 2.56 1.31
N LYS A 75 -6.04 3.32 1.14
CA LYS A 75 -4.68 2.74 1.24
C LYS A 75 -4.44 2.32 2.70
N THR A 76 -3.82 1.17 2.93
CA THR A 76 -3.40 0.73 4.27
C THR A 76 -2.54 1.78 4.97
N THR A 77 -1.70 2.51 4.22
CA THR A 77 -0.94 3.65 4.74
C THR A 77 -1.83 4.76 5.29
N MET A 78 -2.95 5.08 4.63
CA MET A 78 -3.90 6.08 5.12
C MET A 78 -4.58 5.63 6.42
N ILE A 79 -4.93 4.35 6.54
CA ILE A 79 -5.52 3.80 7.76
C ILE A 79 -4.51 3.87 8.90
N CYS A 80 -3.26 3.46 8.67
CA CYS A 80 -2.19 3.55 9.65
C CYS A 80 -1.90 5.01 10.05
N GLU A 81 -1.78 5.92 9.09
CA GLU A 81 -1.55 7.35 9.34
C GLU A 81 -2.69 7.98 10.13
N LEU A 82 -3.94 7.67 9.78
CA LEU A 82 -5.12 8.14 10.51
C LEU A 82 -5.13 7.64 11.94
N HIS A 83 -4.84 6.34 12.15
CA HIS A 83 -4.75 5.74 13.48
C HIS A 83 -3.66 6.42 14.33
N TRP A 84 -2.46 6.58 13.78
CA TRP A 84 -1.35 7.25 14.48
C TRP A 84 -1.60 8.75 14.69
N ARG A 85 -2.29 9.42 13.75
CA ARG A 85 -2.72 10.82 13.92
C ARG A 85 -3.64 10.95 15.13
N ARG A 86 -4.63 10.06 15.26
CA ARG A 86 -5.54 10.03 16.41
C ARG A 86 -4.77 9.81 17.71
N ILE A 87 -3.86 8.84 17.76
CA ILE A 87 -3.06 8.58 18.96
C ILE A 87 -2.22 9.80 19.37
N LYS A 88 -1.55 10.42 18.39
CA LYS A 88 -0.71 11.60 18.62
C LYS A 88 -1.52 12.79 19.14
N HIS A 89 -2.67 13.04 18.54
CA HIS A 89 -3.50 14.20 18.84
C HIS A 89 -4.37 14.02 20.09
N ASP A 90 -4.83 12.81 20.39
CA ASP A 90 -5.78 12.60 21.49
C ASP A 90 -5.07 12.18 22.79
N TYR A 91 -3.90 11.55 22.70
CA TYR A 91 -3.23 10.96 23.87
C TYR A 91 -1.77 11.42 24.08
N LEU A 92 -1.08 11.91 23.05
CA LEU A 92 0.35 12.27 23.13
C LEU A 92 0.65 13.75 22.83
N THR A 93 -0.34 14.62 22.99
CA THR A 93 -0.19 16.07 22.74
C THR A 93 0.93 16.72 23.54
N HIS A 94 1.12 16.28 24.79
CA HIS A 94 2.14 16.82 25.69
C HIS A 94 3.39 15.94 25.79
N ASN A 95 3.34 14.72 25.23
CA ASN A 95 4.41 13.72 25.31
C ASN A 95 4.82 13.27 23.92
N HIS A 96 5.57 14.12 23.20
CA HIS A 96 5.96 13.85 21.80
C HIS A 96 6.95 12.69 21.63
N LYS A 97 7.55 12.18 22.71
CA LYS A 97 8.45 11.01 22.72
C LYS A 97 8.10 10.10 23.90
N PRO A 98 6.95 9.43 23.88
CA PRO A 98 6.58 8.53 24.96
C PRO A 98 7.54 7.34 24.99
N ARG A 99 7.82 6.82 26.20
CA ARG A 99 8.42 5.49 26.32
C ARG A 99 7.47 4.45 25.74
N VAL A 100 8.01 3.36 25.21
CA VAL A 100 7.23 2.27 24.60
C VAL A 100 6.18 1.75 25.58
N ASP A 101 6.54 1.56 26.85
CA ASP A 101 5.63 1.07 27.88
C ASP A 101 4.42 2.00 28.10
N TYR A 102 4.65 3.31 28.05
CA TYR A 102 3.59 4.31 28.19
C TYR A 102 2.67 4.33 26.97
N LEU A 103 3.23 4.18 25.77
CA LEU A 103 2.44 4.02 24.55
C LEU A 103 1.58 2.76 24.60
N ILE A 104 2.15 1.61 24.99
CA ILE A 104 1.41 0.35 25.14
C ILE A 104 0.29 0.51 26.16
N TRP A 105 0.56 1.15 27.29
CA TRP A 105 -0.46 1.42 28.30
C TRP A 105 -1.61 2.28 27.75
N ILE A 106 -1.32 3.32 26.95
CA ILE A 106 -2.35 4.12 26.27
C ILE A 106 -3.17 3.26 25.32
N LEU A 107 -2.51 2.44 24.49
CA LEU A 107 -3.18 1.59 23.50
C LEU A 107 -4.17 0.63 24.17
N VAL A 108 -3.72 -0.08 25.22
CA VAL A 108 -4.52 -1.09 25.91
C VAL A 108 -5.59 -0.45 26.79
N THR A 109 -5.25 0.58 27.55
CA THR A 109 -6.12 1.09 28.63
C THR A 109 -7.08 2.17 28.15
N ARG A 110 -6.70 2.93 27.11
CA ARG A 110 -7.47 4.10 26.66
C ARG A 110 -8.06 3.90 25.27
N LEU A 111 -7.27 3.40 24.34
CA LEU A 111 -7.68 3.29 22.95
C LEU A 111 -8.55 2.06 22.69
N MET A 112 -8.12 0.88 23.13
CA MET A 112 -8.83 -0.40 22.92
C MET A 112 -10.28 -0.39 23.42
N PRO A 113 -10.60 0.12 24.65
CA PRO A 113 -11.99 0.15 25.13
C PRO A 113 -12.90 1.11 24.35
N THR A 114 -12.32 2.06 23.60
CA THR A 114 -13.09 2.96 22.73
C THR A 114 -13.54 2.22 21.47
N TYR A 115 -12.68 1.36 20.92
CA TYR A 115 -13.01 0.52 19.76
C TYR A 115 -13.99 -0.59 20.14
N GLU A 116 -13.81 -1.23 21.29
CA GLU A 116 -14.75 -2.25 21.79
C GLU A 116 -16.17 -1.70 21.90
N ARG A 117 -16.34 -0.50 22.48
CA ARG A 117 -17.64 0.17 22.58
C ARG A 117 -18.29 0.42 21.22
N LEU A 118 -17.51 0.84 20.23
CA LEU A 118 -18.00 1.08 18.87
C LEU A 118 -18.40 -0.21 18.14
N LEU A 119 -17.75 -1.34 18.45
CA LEU A 119 -18.05 -2.64 17.84
C LEU A 119 -19.27 -3.31 18.47
N THR A 120 -19.59 -2.98 19.73
CA THR A 120 -20.77 -3.49 20.44
C THR A 120 -22.05 -2.67 20.23
N GLN A 121 -21.95 -1.54 19.52
CA GLN A 121 -23.08 -0.67 19.15
C GLN A 121 -23.57 -1.00 17.74
#